data_AF-A0A2J8L5X2-F1
#
_entry.id   AF-A0A2J8L5X2-F1
#
_cell.length_a   1.000
_cell.length_b   1.000
_cell.length_c   1.000
_cell.angle_alpha   90.00
_cell.angle_beta   90.00
_cell.angle_gamma   90.00
#
_symmetry.space_group_name_H-M   'P 1'
#
loop_
_entity.id
_entity.type
_entity.pdbx_description
1 polymer ?
#
loop_
_entity_poly.entity_id
_entity_poly.type
_entity_poly.pdbx_seq_one_letter_code
_entity_poly.pdbx_strand_id
1 'polypeptide(L)'
;MVLTLGESWPVLVGKRFLSLSAADGSDGSHDSWDVERVAEWPWLSGTIRAVSHTDVTKKDLKVCVEFDGESWRKRRWIEVYSLLRRAFLVEHNLVLAERKSPEISERIVQWPAIMYKPLLDKAGLGSITSVRFLGDQQRVFLSKDLLKPIQDVNSLRLSLTDNQIVSKEF
;
A
#
# COMPACT_ATOMS: atom_id res chain seq x y z
N MET A 1 10.65 -1.01 32.19
CA MET A 1 10.54 0.16 31.28
C MET A 1 10.30 -0.38 29.87
N VAL A 2 9.03 -0.44 29.44
CA VAL A 2 8.66 -0.89 28.10
C VAL A 2 8.78 0.33 27.19
N LEU A 3 9.76 0.33 26.29
CA LEU A 3 9.84 1.33 25.25
C LEU A 3 8.68 1.06 24.29
N THR A 4 7.58 1.82 24.43
CA THR A 4 6.62 1.95 23.34
C THR A 4 7.37 2.61 22.20
N LEU A 5 7.82 1.80 21.24
CA LEU A 5 8.39 2.29 20.00
C LEU A 5 7.30 3.13 19.33
N GLY A 6 7.33 4.44 19.54
CA GLY A 6 6.46 5.37 18.82
C GLY A 6 6.55 5.02 17.34
N GLU A 7 5.40 4.89 16.68
CA GLU A 7 5.28 4.36 15.32
C GLU A 7 6.31 4.99 14.37
N SER A 8 7.48 4.35 14.25
CA SER A 8 8.54 4.82 13.40
C SER A 8 8.27 4.31 11.99
N TRP A 9 8.49 5.18 11.02
CA TRP A 9 8.39 4.76 9.63
C TRP A 9 9.47 3.72 9.34
N PRO A 10 9.13 2.62 8.65
CA PRO A 10 10.15 1.70 8.19
C PRO A 10 11.06 2.41 7.19
N VAL A 11 12.27 1.85 7.01
CA VAL A 11 13.16 2.28 5.94
C VAL A 11 12.40 2.26 4.61
N LEU A 12 12.31 3.41 3.94
CA LEU A 12 11.55 3.56 2.70
C LEU A 12 12.23 2.90 1.50
N VAL A 13 13.57 2.84 1.49
CA VAL A 13 14.32 2.24 0.38
C VAL A 13 13.99 0.75 0.27
N GLY A 14 13.70 0.29 -0.95
CA GLY A 14 13.27 -1.07 -1.24
C GLY A 14 11.76 -1.30 -1.09
N LYS A 15 11.03 -0.39 -0.43
CA LYS A 15 9.58 -0.49 -0.30
C LYS A 15 8.87 -0.19 -1.61
N ARG A 16 7.73 -0.86 -1.80
CA ARG A 16 6.80 -0.51 -2.88
C ARG A 16 5.97 0.70 -2.48
N PHE A 17 5.59 1.50 -3.46
CA PHE A 17 4.77 2.70 -3.25
C PHE A 17 3.61 2.76 -4.22
N LEU A 18 2.59 3.54 -3.84
CA LEU A 18 1.53 4.02 -4.72
C LEU A 18 1.55 5.55 -4.71
N SER A 19 1.35 6.13 -5.88
CA SER A 19 1.46 7.56 -6.11
C SER A 19 0.27 8.04 -6.91
N LEU A 20 -0.32 9.13 -6.47
CA LEU A 20 -1.36 9.85 -7.20
C LEU A 20 -0.91 11.30 -7.42
N SER A 21 -0.80 11.68 -8.69
CA SER A 21 -0.57 13.07 -9.09
C SER A 21 -1.90 13.83 -9.16
N ALA A 22 -1.86 15.14 -8.97
CA ALA A 22 -2.99 15.99 -9.32
C ALA A 22 -3.20 15.92 -10.84
N ALA A 23 -4.46 15.74 -11.28
CA ALA A 23 -4.79 15.81 -12.69
C ALA A 23 -4.52 17.23 -13.21
N ASP A 24 -3.93 17.29 -14.39
CA ASP A 24 -3.62 18.49 -15.16
C ASP A 24 -4.88 18.99 -15.88
N GLY A 25 -5.84 19.49 -15.12
CA GLY A 25 -6.85 20.47 -15.59
C GLY A 25 -7.61 20.18 -16.89
N SER A 26 -7.72 18.92 -17.34
CA SER A 26 -8.42 18.59 -18.57
C SER A 26 -9.84 18.10 -18.28
N ASP A 27 -10.76 19.01 -18.59
CA ASP A 27 -12.17 18.80 -18.92
C ASP A 27 -13.13 18.58 -17.75
N GLY A 28 -13.71 19.69 -17.26
CA GLY A 28 -15.15 19.91 -17.04
C GLY A 28 -15.98 18.98 -16.14
N SER A 29 -15.54 17.77 -15.85
CA SER A 29 -16.14 16.90 -14.86
C SER A 29 -15.66 17.39 -13.51
N HIS A 30 -16.62 17.84 -12.71
CA HIS A 30 -16.52 18.01 -11.27
C HIS A 30 -15.43 17.07 -10.72
N ASP A 31 -14.40 17.63 -10.09
CA ASP A 31 -13.22 16.95 -9.54
C ASP A 31 -13.64 16.07 -8.33
N SER A 32 -14.63 15.20 -8.55
CA SER A 32 -15.17 14.26 -7.59
C SER A 32 -14.20 13.11 -7.54
N TRP A 33 -13.17 13.28 -6.72
CA TRP A 33 -12.36 12.19 -6.19
C TRP A 33 -13.25 11.36 -5.27
N ASP A 34 -14.22 10.70 -5.87
CA ASP A 34 -15.14 9.83 -5.19
C ASP A 34 -14.34 8.67 -4.63
N VAL A 35 -14.30 8.62 -3.31
CA VAL A 35 -13.53 7.63 -2.56
C VAL A 35 -14.13 6.24 -2.77
N GLU A 36 -15.41 6.12 -3.13
CA GLU A 36 -16.02 4.84 -3.51
C GLU A 36 -15.35 4.22 -4.75
N ARG A 37 -14.83 5.07 -5.65
CA ARG A 37 -14.11 4.67 -6.87
C ARG A 37 -12.60 4.79 -6.75
N VAL A 38 -12.06 4.79 -5.54
CA VAL A 38 -10.61 4.92 -5.27
C VAL A 38 -9.76 3.92 -6.03
N ALA A 39 -10.28 2.72 -6.30
CA ALA A 39 -9.56 1.68 -7.05
C ALA A 39 -9.31 2.06 -8.52
N GLU A 40 -10.14 2.94 -9.09
CA GLU A 40 -10.10 3.36 -10.49
C GLU A 40 -9.26 4.62 -10.72
N TRP A 41 -8.81 5.27 -9.64
CA TRP A 41 -7.93 6.43 -9.76
C TRP A 41 -6.62 6.07 -10.47
N PRO A 42 -5.95 7.04 -11.12
CA PRO A 42 -4.74 6.80 -11.92
C PRO A 42 -3.49 6.57 -11.04
N TRP A 43 -3.52 5.51 -10.23
CA TRP A 43 -2.43 5.13 -9.34
C TRP A 43 -1.22 4.66 -10.13
N LEU A 44 -0.09 5.31 -9.90
CA LEU A 44 1.21 4.80 -10.33
C LEU A 44 1.83 4.00 -9.20
N SER A 45 2.43 2.86 -9.51
CA SER A 45 3.16 2.05 -8.55
C SER A 45 4.58 1.76 -8.98
N GLY A 46 5.41 1.37 -8.01
CA GLY A 46 6.80 1.04 -8.25
C GLY A 46 7.56 0.77 -6.96
N THR A 47 8.88 0.89 -7.03
CA THR A 47 9.80 0.68 -5.91
C THR A 47 10.62 1.94 -5.64
N ILE A 48 10.77 2.26 -4.35
CA ILE A 48 11.66 3.34 -3.89
C ILE A 48 13.10 2.82 -3.90
N ARG A 49 13.98 3.51 -4.61
CA ARG A 49 15.40 3.14 -4.79
C ARG A 49 16.35 3.97 -3.95
N ALA A 50 16.00 5.21 -3.65
CA ALA A 50 16.77 6.09 -2.77
C ALA A 50 15.86 7.16 -2.14
N VAL A 51 16.33 7.77 -1.05
CA VAL A 51 15.65 8.88 -0.36
C VAL A 51 16.64 10.01 -0.07
N SER A 52 16.17 11.27 -0.12
CA SER A 52 17.01 12.42 0.23
C SER A 52 17.22 12.55 1.73
N HIS A 53 16.25 12.08 2.52
CA HIS A 53 16.27 12.14 3.97
C HIS A 53 15.75 10.85 4.58
N THR A 54 16.29 10.49 5.74
CA THR A 54 15.81 9.38 6.58
C THR A 54 14.54 9.77 7.34
N ASP A 55 14.44 11.04 7.73
CA ASP A 55 13.24 11.60 8.36
C ASP A 55 12.19 11.93 7.30
N VAL A 56 11.06 11.23 7.37
CA VAL A 56 9.97 11.39 6.42
C VAL A 56 9.15 12.65 6.64
N THR A 57 9.28 13.33 7.79
CA THR A 57 8.49 14.53 8.11
C THR A 57 9.01 15.79 7.39
N LYS A 58 10.21 15.72 6.81
CA LYS A 58 10.82 16.81 6.05
C LYS A 58 10.02 17.15 4.80
N LYS A 59 9.61 18.42 4.67
CA LYS A 59 8.75 18.90 3.57
C LYS A 59 9.42 18.86 2.20
N ASP A 60 10.74 18.87 2.15
CA ASP A 60 11.54 18.73 0.94
C ASP A 60 11.96 17.27 0.67
N LEU A 61 11.34 16.29 1.34
CA LEU A 61 11.59 14.86 1.09
C LEU A 61 11.41 14.51 -0.39
N LYS A 62 12.49 13.97 -0.97
CA LYS A 62 12.52 13.41 -2.31
C LYS A 62 12.79 11.92 -2.26
N VAL A 63 12.13 11.18 -3.15
CA VAL A 63 12.31 9.74 -3.33
C VAL A 63 12.70 9.46 -4.78
N CYS A 64 13.79 8.72 -4.99
CA CYS A 64 14.14 8.20 -6.30
C CYS A 64 13.34 6.93 -6.51
N VAL A 65 12.52 6.89 -7.55
CA VAL A 65 11.61 5.77 -7.80
C VAL A 65 11.90 5.08 -9.12
N GLU A 66 11.60 3.80 -9.16
CA GLU A 66 11.48 2.98 -10.35
C GLU A 66 10.02 2.58 -10.48
N PHE A 67 9.34 3.02 -11.54
CA PHE A 67 7.94 2.67 -11.78
C PHE A 67 7.81 1.25 -12.34
N ASP A 68 6.71 0.58 -11.99
CA ASP A 68 6.39 -0.72 -12.56
C ASP A 68 6.25 -0.60 -14.09
N GLY A 69 6.83 -1.55 -14.84
CA GLY A 69 6.80 -1.55 -16.31
C GLY A 69 7.78 -0.59 -16.99
N GLU A 70 8.53 0.23 -16.23
CA GLU A 70 9.57 1.09 -16.78
C GLU A 70 10.98 0.50 -16.60
N SER A 71 11.90 0.85 -17.51
CA SER A 71 13.31 0.50 -17.36
C SER A 71 13.93 1.23 -16.16
N TRP A 72 14.84 0.57 -15.44
CA TRP A 72 15.64 1.17 -14.36
C TRP A 72 16.38 2.45 -14.77
N ARG A 73 16.64 2.67 -16.07
CA ARG A 73 17.26 3.89 -16.60
C ARG A 73 16.33 5.12 -16.55
N LYS A 74 15.02 4.91 -16.43
CA LYS A 74 13.99 5.96 -16.31
C LYS A 74 13.72 6.38 -14.87
N ARG A 75 14.52 5.87 -13.91
CA ARG A 75 14.43 6.27 -12.50
C ARG A 75 14.49 7.79 -12.37
N ARG A 76 13.61 8.33 -11.56
CA ARG A 76 13.49 9.78 -11.37
C ARG A 76 13.21 10.12 -9.92
N TRP A 77 13.65 11.32 -9.53
CA TRP A 77 13.35 11.88 -8.23
C TRP A 77 11.95 12.48 -8.22
N ILE A 78 11.23 12.23 -7.14
CA ILE A 78 9.88 12.73 -6.90
C ILE A 78 9.86 13.44 -5.56
N GLU A 79 9.28 14.64 -5.55
CA GLU A 79 8.95 15.36 -4.33
C GLU A 79 7.65 14.81 -3.73
N VAL A 80 7.75 14.28 -2.51
CA VAL A 80 6.63 13.60 -1.83
C VAL A 80 5.57 14.61 -1.39
N TYR A 81 5.97 15.78 -0.91
CA TYR A 81 5.04 16.80 -0.39
C TYR A 81 4.69 17.90 -1.40
N SER A 82 5.07 17.74 -2.67
CA SER A 82 4.79 18.71 -3.73
C SER A 82 3.28 18.99 -3.90
N LEU A 83 2.93 20.21 -4.35
CA LEU A 83 1.55 20.59 -4.67
C LEU A 83 0.94 19.73 -5.78
N LEU A 84 1.78 19.24 -6.70
CA LEU A 84 1.37 18.37 -7.81
C LEU A 84 1.02 16.94 -7.37
N ARG A 85 1.19 16.61 -6.09
CA ARG A 85 0.94 15.27 -5.55
C ARG A 85 -0.25 15.31 -4.61
N ARG A 86 -1.21 14.40 -4.87
CA ARG A 86 -2.40 14.23 -4.04
C ARG A 86 -2.22 13.13 -3.01
N ALA A 87 -1.63 12.00 -3.37
CA ALA A 87 -1.37 10.93 -2.42
C ALA A 87 -0.03 10.24 -2.68
N PHE A 88 0.58 9.77 -1.60
CA PHE A 88 1.77 8.91 -1.65
C PHE A 88 1.68 7.89 -0.52
N LEU A 89 1.51 6.63 -0.88
CA LEU A 89 1.34 5.51 0.03
C LEU A 89 2.57 4.61 -0.06
N VAL A 90 3.02 4.08 1.07
CA VAL A 90 4.19 3.19 1.12
C VAL A 90 3.82 1.89 1.81
N GLU A 91 4.34 0.79 1.26
CA GLU A 91 4.31 -0.52 1.89
C GLU A 91 4.80 -0.46 3.35
N HIS A 92 3.98 -0.95 4.27
CA HIS A 92 4.24 -0.85 5.70
C HIS A 92 4.37 -2.23 6.35
N ASN A 93 3.25 -2.86 6.71
CA ASN A 93 3.21 -4.08 7.51
C ASN A 93 2.35 -5.17 6.88
N LEU A 94 2.56 -6.41 7.34
CA LEU A 94 1.71 -7.55 7.02
C LEU A 94 0.44 -7.55 7.88
N VAL A 95 -0.68 -7.81 7.25
CA VAL A 95 -2.00 -7.92 7.87
C VAL A 95 -2.75 -9.13 7.30
N LEU A 96 -3.78 -9.57 8.01
CA LEU A 96 -4.82 -10.40 7.43
C LEU A 96 -5.96 -9.49 6.96
N ALA A 97 -6.35 -9.63 5.71
CA ALA A 97 -7.44 -8.89 5.10
C ALA A 97 -8.52 -9.87 4.62
N GLU A 98 -9.78 -9.46 4.76
CA GLU A 98 -10.91 -10.26 4.30
C GLU A 98 -11.01 -10.21 2.78
N ARG A 99 -11.21 -11.37 2.15
CA ARG A 99 -11.52 -11.49 0.72
C ARG A 99 -12.45 -12.66 0.46
N LYS A 100 -13.14 -12.63 -0.69
CA LYS A 100 -13.77 -13.84 -1.24
C LYS A 100 -12.70 -14.87 -1.55
N SER A 101 -12.95 -16.12 -1.17
CA SER A 101 -12.05 -17.23 -1.45
C SER A 101 -11.87 -17.36 -2.96
N PRO A 102 -10.63 -17.51 -3.45
CA PRO A 102 -10.36 -17.79 -4.86
C PRO A 102 -11.02 -19.09 -5.35
N GLU A 103 -11.22 -20.06 -4.45
CA GLU A 103 -11.76 -21.38 -4.76
C GLU A 103 -13.29 -21.44 -4.61
N ILE A 104 -13.83 -20.71 -3.63
CA ILE A 104 -15.26 -20.73 -3.29
C ILE A 104 -15.75 -19.29 -3.14
N SER A 105 -16.36 -18.74 -4.19
CA SER A 105 -16.72 -17.32 -4.29
C SER A 105 -17.65 -16.79 -3.18
N GLU A 106 -18.42 -17.66 -2.54
CA GLU A 106 -19.34 -17.32 -1.45
C GLU A 106 -18.69 -17.32 -0.06
N ARG A 107 -17.48 -17.90 0.08
CA ARG A 107 -16.77 -17.99 1.36
C ARG A 107 -15.85 -16.78 1.51
N ILE A 108 -15.98 -16.07 2.64
CA ILE A 108 -15.02 -15.04 3.04
C ILE A 108 -13.89 -15.70 3.83
N VAL A 109 -12.64 -15.40 3.47
CA VAL A 109 -11.44 -15.91 4.12
C VAL A 109 -10.54 -14.76 4.56
N GLN A 110 -9.75 -15.00 5.61
CA GLN A 110 -8.67 -14.11 6.02
C GLN A 110 -7.44 -14.45 5.19
N TRP A 111 -6.91 -13.48 4.45
CA TRP A 111 -5.78 -13.69 3.57
C TRP A 111 -4.60 -12.79 3.92
N PRO A 112 -3.36 -13.31 3.93
CA PRO A 112 -2.17 -12.50 4.14
C PRO A 112 -2.02 -11.41 3.08
N ALA A 113 -1.87 -10.18 3.54
CA ALA A 113 -1.73 -9.02 2.67
C ALA A 113 -0.70 -8.03 3.24
N ILE A 114 -0.15 -7.22 2.33
CA ILE A 114 0.69 -6.08 2.66
C ILE A 114 -0.19 -4.83 2.69
N MET A 115 -0.22 -4.13 3.83
CA MET A 115 -0.90 -2.85 3.99
C MET A 115 0.00 -1.69 3.57
N TYR A 116 -0.61 -0.69 2.93
CA TYR A 116 0.01 0.58 2.62
C TYR A 116 -0.30 1.63 3.70
N LYS A 117 0.68 2.44 4.09
CA LYS A 117 0.51 3.59 4.99
C LYS A 117 0.73 4.90 4.19
N PRO A 118 -0.16 5.90 4.30
CA PRO A 118 0.01 7.17 3.59
C PRO A 118 1.11 8.01 4.22
N LEU A 119 2.13 8.37 3.43
CA LEU A 119 3.06 9.46 3.74
C LEU A 119 2.43 10.83 3.42
N LEU A 120 1.56 10.86 2.40
CA LEU A 120 0.77 12.01 2.00
C LEU A 120 -0.64 11.55 1.62
N ASP A 121 -1.65 12.25 2.11
CA ASP A 121 -3.06 12.06 1.74
C ASP A 121 -3.79 13.41 1.68
N LYS A 122 -3.68 14.09 0.53
CA LYS A 122 -4.51 15.26 0.19
C LYS A 122 -5.79 14.86 -0.56
N ALA A 123 -5.91 13.59 -0.94
CA ALA A 123 -7.07 13.06 -1.65
C ALA A 123 -8.22 12.71 -0.69
N GLY A 124 -7.94 12.56 0.60
CA GLY A 124 -8.95 12.32 1.63
C GLY A 124 -9.35 10.85 1.75
N LEU A 125 -8.39 9.93 1.69
CA LEU A 125 -8.65 8.48 1.82
C LEU A 125 -9.24 8.12 3.19
N GLY A 126 -8.89 8.86 4.25
CA GLY A 126 -9.45 8.68 5.59
C GLY A 126 -9.16 7.31 6.20
N SER A 127 -10.21 6.52 6.46
CA SER A 127 -10.09 5.15 7.00
C SER A 127 -9.77 4.11 5.94
N ILE A 128 -9.87 4.46 4.65
CA ILE A 128 -9.55 3.55 3.56
C ILE A 128 -8.04 3.44 3.38
N THR A 129 -7.58 2.23 3.15
CA THR A 129 -6.19 1.95 2.82
C THR A 129 -6.08 0.95 1.68
N SER A 130 -4.96 1.02 0.95
CA SER A 130 -4.64 0.01 -0.05
C SER A 130 -4.00 -1.20 0.61
N VAL A 131 -4.42 -2.38 0.19
CA VAL A 131 -3.77 -3.64 0.54
C VAL A 131 -3.42 -4.42 -0.72
N ARG A 132 -2.31 -5.15 -0.67
CA ARG A 132 -1.91 -6.10 -1.72
C ARG A 132 -1.88 -7.50 -1.13
N PHE A 133 -2.73 -8.39 -1.63
CA PHE A 133 -2.71 -9.79 -1.23
C PHE A 133 -1.41 -10.49 -1.65
N LEU A 134 -0.91 -11.38 -0.79
CA LEU A 134 0.21 -12.24 -1.11
C LEU A 134 -0.26 -13.41 -1.98
N GLY A 135 0.59 -13.87 -2.91
CA GLY A 135 0.28 -14.94 -3.85
C GLY A 135 -0.15 -14.43 -5.22
N ASP A 136 -1.30 -13.76 -5.32
CA ASP A 136 -1.85 -13.25 -6.59
C ASP A 136 -1.53 -11.77 -6.88
N GLN A 137 -0.90 -11.09 -5.92
CA GLN A 137 -0.53 -9.67 -5.99
C GLN A 137 -1.72 -8.73 -6.29
N GLN A 138 -2.96 -9.18 -6.07
CA GLN A 138 -4.14 -8.36 -6.29
C GLN A 138 -4.14 -7.19 -5.30
N ARG A 139 -4.37 -5.98 -5.82
CA ARG A 139 -4.49 -4.76 -5.01
C ARG A 139 -5.95 -4.39 -4.84
N VAL A 140 -6.36 -4.12 -3.61
CA VAL A 140 -7.70 -3.62 -3.29
C VAL A 140 -7.61 -2.47 -2.30
N PHE A 141 -8.71 -1.75 -2.14
CA PHE A 141 -8.86 -0.69 -1.15
C PHE A 141 -9.95 -1.09 -0.16
N LEU A 142 -9.64 -1.06 1.13
CA LEU A 142 -10.51 -1.54 2.20
C LEU A 142 -10.47 -0.56 3.38
N SER A 143 -11.49 -0.58 4.23
CA SER A 143 -11.42 0.10 5.53
C SER A 143 -10.36 -0.57 6.42
N LYS A 144 -9.61 0.24 7.17
CA LYS A 144 -8.64 -0.23 8.16
C LYS A 144 -9.25 -1.17 9.22
N ASP A 145 -10.54 -1.02 9.53
CA ASP A 145 -11.25 -1.86 10.50
C ASP A 145 -11.40 -3.32 10.05
N LEU A 146 -11.28 -3.57 8.75
CA LEU A 146 -11.33 -4.92 8.16
C LEU A 146 -9.96 -5.61 8.17
N LEU A 147 -8.93 -4.96 8.70
CA LEU A 147 -7.56 -5.46 8.71
C LEU A 147 -7.17 -5.93 10.11
N LYS A 148 -6.68 -7.16 10.20
CA LYS A 148 -6.18 -7.74 11.45
C LYS A 148 -4.64 -7.76 11.44
N PRO A 149 -3.97 -7.13 12.43
CA PRO A 149 -2.52 -7.15 12.49
C PRO A 149 -2.01 -8.57 12.76
N ILE A 150 -0.92 -8.95 12.10
CA ILE A 150 -0.25 -10.23 12.34
C ILE A 150 0.75 -10.02 13.49
N GLN A 151 0.30 -10.27 14.72
CA GLN A 151 1.11 -10.04 15.94
C GLN A 151 1.85 -11.29 16.43
N ASP A 152 1.39 -12.50 16.07
CA ASP A 152 2.07 -13.73 16.44
C ASP A 152 1.88 -14.82 15.37
N VAL A 153 2.94 -15.07 14.60
CA VAL A 153 2.99 -16.11 13.57
C VAL A 153 2.73 -17.50 14.16
N ASN A 154 3.02 -17.72 15.45
CA ASN A 154 2.76 -19.00 16.12
C ASN A 154 1.26 -19.19 16.42
N SER A 155 0.54 -18.11 16.75
CA SER A 155 -0.93 -18.15 16.95
C SER A 155 -1.70 -18.38 15.64
N LEU A 156 -1.15 -17.93 14.51
CA LEU A 156 -1.76 -18.02 13.19
C LEU A 156 -1.54 -19.35 12.48
N ARG A 157 -0.74 -20.26 13.05
CA ARG A 157 -0.56 -21.62 12.50
C ARG A 157 -1.87 -22.36 12.33
N LEU A 158 -2.85 -22.10 13.20
CA LEU A 158 -4.20 -22.69 13.10
C LEU A 158 -5.04 -22.08 11.96
N SER A 159 -4.81 -20.81 11.63
CA SER A 159 -5.57 -20.07 10.59
C SER A 159 -4.98 -20.23 9.19
N LEU A 160 -3.68 -20.50 9.09
CA LEU A 160 -2.95 -20.66 7.84
C LEU A 160 -2.99 -22.10 7.28
N THR A 161 -3.48 -23.07 8.06
CA THR A 161 -3.60 -24.49 7.66
C THR A 161 -4.81 -24.81 6.78
N ASP A 162 -5.71 -23.86 6.54
CA ASP A 162 -6.91 -24.10 5.71
C ASP A 162 -6.61 -24.24 4.21
N ASN A 163 -5.36 -23.99 3.77
CA ASN A 163 -4.91 -24.23 2.39
C ASN A 163 -3.89 -25.39 2.34
N GLN A 164 -4.39 -26.63 2.33
CA GLN A 164 -3.55 -27.83 2.16
C GLN A 164 -2.84 -27.91 0.79
N ILE A 165 -3.16 -27.02 -0.16
CA ILE A 165 -2.62 -27.07 -1.53
C ILE A 165 -1.16 -26.60 -1.59
N VAL A 166 -0.74 -25.68 -0.73
CA VAL A 166 0.63 -25.12 -0.77
C VAL A 166 1.69 -26.09 -0.21
N SER A 167 1.28 -27.14 0.52
CA SER A 167 2.20 -28.06 1.20
C SER A 167 2.66 -29.25 0.35
N LYS A 168 2.28 -29.33 -0.93
CA LYS A 168 2.61 -30.49 -1.80
C LYS A 168 3.74 -30.25 -2.80
N GLU A 169 4.30 -29.06 -2.88
CA GLU A 169 5.36 -28.73 -3.84
C GLU A 169 6.70 -28.36 -3.20
N PHE A 170 7.04 -28.98 -2.06
CA PHE A 170 8.40 -29.01 -1.53
C PHE A 170 8.72 -30.37 -0.91
#